data_AF-A0AA44BPG3-F1
#
_entry.id   AF-A0AA44BPG3-F1
#
_cell.length_a   1.000
_cell.length_b   1.000
_cell.length_c   1.000
_cell.angle_alpha   90.00
_cell.angle_beta   90.00
_cell.angle_gamma   90.00
#
_symmetry.space_group_name_H-M   'P 1'
#
loop_
_entity.id
_entity.type
_entity.pdbx_description
1 polymer ?
#
loop_
_entity_poly.entity_id
_entity_poly.type
_entity_poly.pdbx_seq_one_letter_code
_entity_poly.pdbx_strand_id
1 'polypeptide(L)'
;MAYSDRELLARIIKCEAGGEGDNGMRAVATVVMNRVRVPYGEYHRIGQGNIRNIIYQPGQFDCVRDVLRGIPNPQTIWATPPEEIHYEIADWALSGNRLYNIGFSLWYFNPFQPSCPYTFPANGSGSFQVRVNQHCFYNPTELYSQT
;
A
#
# COMPACT_ATOMS: atom_id res chain seq x y z
N MET A 1 -18.60 6.93 -13.56
CA MET A 1 -17.67 6.00 -14.23
C MET A 1 -16.72 5.46 -13.19
N ALA A 2 -16.45 4.15 -13.18
CA ALA A 2 -15.45 3.58 -12.29
C ALA A 2 -14.05 3.85 -12.86
N TYR A 3 -13.11 4.25 -12.01
CA TYR A 3 -11.72 4.46 -12.41
C TYR A 3 -11.05 3.16 -12.84
N SER A 4 -10.14 3.24 -13.81
CA SER A 4 -9.30 2.10 -14.21
C SER A 4 -8.35 1.71 -13.07
N ASP A 5 -7.79 0.50 -13.15
CA ASP A 5 -6.80 0.02 -12.18
C ASP A 5 -5.55 0.91 -12.15
N ARG A 6 -5.12 1.41 -13.31
CA ARG A 6 -4.05 2.41 -13.45
C ARG A 6 -4.36 3.68 -12.67
N GLU A 7 -5.55 4.22 -12.87
CA GLU A 7 -6.00 5.45 -12.24
C GLU A 7 -6.13 5.29 -10.72
N LEU A 8 -6.71 4.17 -10.26
CA LEU A 8 -6.83 3.87 -8.84
C LEU A 8 -5.46 3.72 -8.19
N LEU A 9 -4.54 2.97 -8.81
CA LEU A 9 -3.19 2.79 -8.27
C LEU A 9 -2.43 4.12 -8.22
N ALA A 10 -2.48 4.94 -9.26
CA ALA A 10 -1.83 6.26 -9.28
C ALA A 10 -2.35 7.18 -8.16
N ARG A 11 -3.67 7.17 -7.90
CA ARG A 11 -4.27 7.92 -6.79
C ARG A 11 -3.81 7.42 -5.43
N ILE A 12 -3.70 6.09 -5.25
CA ILE A 12 -3.18 5.50 -4.01
C ILE A 12 -1.71 5.86 -3.81
N ILE A 13 -0.88 5.80 -4.85
CA ILE A 13 0.54 6.19 -4.76
C ILE A 13 0.67 7.65 -4.32
N LYS A 14 -0.11 8.57 -4.92
CA LYS A 14 -0.11 9.98 -4.53
C LYS A 14 -0.51 10.19 -3.07
N CYS A 15 -1.62 9.57 -2.69
CA CYS A 15 -2.16 9.67 -1.34
C CYS A 15 -1.16 9.18 -0.28
N GLU A 16 -0.58 8.01 -0.50
CA GLU A 16 0.20 7.31 0.51
C GLU A 16 1.66 7.76 0.54
N ALA A 17 2.22 8.16 -0.60
CA ALA A 17 3.65 8.41 -0.74
C ALA A 17 4.02 9.59 -1.64
N GLY A 18 3.09 10.47 -2.01
CA GLY A 18 3.37 11.60 -2.92
C GLY A 18 4.49 12.52 -2.43
N GLY A 19 4.74 12.60 -1.13
CA GLY A 19 5.85 13.36 -0.52
C GLY A 19 7.13 12.55 -0.25
N GLU A 20 7.13 11.25 -0.52
CA GLU A 20 8.24 10.34 -0.17
C GLU A 20 9.27 10.17 -1.32
N GLY A 21 9.12 10.92 -2.42
CA GLY A 21 9.97 10.79 -3.61
C GLY A 21 9.77 9.47 -4.38
N ASP A 22 10.49 9.32 -5.50
CA ASP A 22 10.29 8.20 -6.45
C ASP A 22 10.44 6.81 -5.78
N ASN A 23 11.49 6.60 -4.98
CA ASN A 23 11.67 5.32 -4.28
C ASN A 23 10.57 5.03 -3.26
N GLY A 24 10.07 6.04 -2.54
CA GLY A 24 8.98 5.87 -1.58
C GLY A 24 7.65 5.53 -2.27
N MET A 25 7.36 6.21 -3.38
CA MET A 25 6.20 5.92 -4.22
C MET A 25 6.26 4.53 -4.85
N ARG A 26 7.41 4.13 -5.43
CA ARG A 26 7.62 2.76 -5.93
C ARG A 26 7.52 1.71 -4.84
N ALA A 27 7.93 2.04 -3.62
CA ALA A 27 7.84 1.13 -2.49
C ALA A 27 6.39 0.82 -2.11
N VAL A 28 5.56 1.86 -1.99
CA VAL A 28 4.11 1.67 -1.75
C VAL A 28 3.46 0.93 -2.92
N ALA A 29 3.75 1.31 -4.17
CA ALA A 29 3.21 0.61 -5.34
C ALA A 29 3.58 -0.88 -5.34
N THR A 30 4.81 -1.21 -4.92
CA THR A 30 5.27 -2.59 -4.75
C THR A 30 4.44 -3.33 -3.69
N VAL A 31 4.18 -2.72 -2.53
CA VAL A 31 3.34 -3.33 -1.48
C VAL A 31 1.92 -3.59 -1.98
N VAL A 32 1.27 -2.63 -2.65
CA VAL A 32 -0.09 -2.83 -3.19
C VAL A 32 -0.11 -4.03 -4.13
N MET A 33 0.86 -4.12 -5.05
CA MET A 33 0.92 -5.24 -5.97
C MET A 33 1.37 -6.56 -5.32
N ASN A 34 2.13 -6.53 -4.23
CA ASN A 34 2.39 -7.72 -3.42
C ASN A 34 1.10 -8.26 -2.80
N ARG A 35 0.24 -7.38 -2.25
CA ARG A 35 -1.07 -7.77 -1.70
C ARG A 35 -1.99 -8.36 -2.78
N VAL A 36 -1.96 -7.83 -4.00
CA VAL A 36 -2.71 -8.40 -5.13
C VAL A 36 -2.23 -9.81 -5.47
N ARG A 37 -0.93 -10.09 -5.36
CA ARG A 37 -0.30 -11.31 -5.86
C ARG A 37 -0.05 -12.38 -4.79
N VAL A 38 -0.21 -12.05 -3.50
CA VAL A 38 0.09 -13.02 -2.43
C VAL A 38 -0.86 -14.23 -2.53
N PRO A 39 -0.34 -15.47 -2.51
CA PRO A 39 -1.16 -16.66 -2.77
C PRO A 39 -1.79 -17.27 -1.50
N TYR A 40 -1.73 -16.57 -0.36
CA TYR A 40 -2.24 -17.04 0.93
C TYR A 40 -2.61 -15.86 1.85
N GLY A 41 -3.28 -16.17 2.96
CA GLY A 41 -3.69 -15.21 3.98
C GLY A 41 -4.80 -14.25 3.55
N GLU A 42 -5.00 -13.22 4.36
CA GLU A 42 -6.10 -12.27 4.24
C GLU A 42 -6.22 -11.63 2.86
N TYR A 43 -5.11 -11.17 2.28
CA TYR A 43 -5.11 -10.45 1.00
C TYR A 43 -5.34 -11.40 -0.18
N HIS A 44 -4.97 -12.67 -0.08
CA HIS A 44 -5.38 -13.66 -1.06
C HIS A 44 -6.91 -13.89 -1.01
N ARG A 45 -7.43 -14.12 0.20
CA ARG A 45 -8.85 -14.41 0.45
C ARG A 45 -9.77 -13.25 0.06
N ILE A 46 -9.39 -12.02 0.39
CA ILE A 46 -10.17 -10.80 0.14
C ILE A 46 -9.85 -10.22 -1.24
N GLY A 47 -8.57 -10.13 -1.59
CA GLY A 47 -8.10 -9.49 -2.82
C GLY A 47 -8.48 -10.26 -4.08
N GLN A 48 -8.40 -11.59 -4.06
CA GLN A 48 -8.73 -12.46 -5.20
C GLN A 48 -8.01 -12.07 -6.51
N GLY A 49 -6.78 -11.56 -6.41
CA GLY A 49 -6.02 -11.06 -7.57
C GLY A 49 -6.54 -9.74 -8.16
N ASN A 50 -7.50 -9.08 -7.50
CA ASN A 50 -8.11 -7.84 -7.95
C ASN A 50 -7.60 -6.64 -7.14
N ILE A 51 -6.95 -5.69 -7.81
CA ILE A 51 -6.40 -4.49 -7.17
C ILE A 51 -7.47 -3.63 -6.49
N ARG A 52 -8.67 -3.58 -7.06
CA ARG A 52 -9.79 -2.82 -6.51
C ARG A 52 -10.24 -3.39 -5.16
N ASN A 53 -10.22 -4.70 -5.00
CA ASN A 53 -10.55 -5.34 -3.72
C ASN A 53 -9.51 -5.02 -2.65
N ILE A 54 -8.21 -5.00 -3.01
CA ILE A 54 -7.13 -4.59 -2.10
C ILE A 54 -7.28 -3.13 -1.70
N ILE A 55 -7.56 -2.24 -2.66
CA ILE A 55 -7.66 -0.79 -2.43
C ILE A 55 -8.88 -0.44 -1.55
N TYR A 56 -10.02 -1.08 -1.78
CA TYR A 56 -11.25 -0.80 -1.01
C TYR A 56 -11.44 -1.68 0.22
N GLN A 57 -10.49 -2.57 0.53
CA GLN A 57 -10.54 -3.33 1.77
C GLN A 57 -10.56 -2.36 2.96
N PRO A 58 -11.56 -2.46 3.86
CA PRO A 58 -11.69 -1.51 4.97
C PRO A 58 -10.43 -1.42 5.84
N GLY A 59 -10.01 -0.19 6.13
CA GLY A 59 -8.88 0.10 7.00
C GLY A 59 -7.49 -0.03 6.36
N GLN A 60 -7.39 -0.32 5.06
CA GLN A 60 -6.10 -0.43 4.38
C GLN A 60 -5.57 0.91 3.86
N PHE A 61 -6.46 1.80 3.42
CA PHE A 61 -6.13 3.12 2.89
C PHE A 61 -7.17 4.13 3.41
N ASP A 62 -6.73 5.19 4.07
CA ASP A 62 -7.68 6.17 4.64
C ASP A 62 -8.24 7.11 3.58
N CYS A 63 -7.48 7.40 2.52
CA CYS A 63 -7.91 8.29 1.44
C CYS A 63 -8.96 7.71 0.49
N VAL A 64 -9.32 6.43 0.60
CA VAL A 64 -10.50 5.89 -0.11
C VAL A 64 -11.80 6.05 0.67
N ARG A 65 -11.73 6.54 1.91
CA ARG A 65 -12.87 6.64 2.82
C ARG A 65 -13.38 8.07 2.86
N ASP A 66 -14.68 8.25 2.64
CA ASP A 66 -15.33 9.56 2.76
C ASP A 66 -15.49 10.03 4.21
N VAL A 67 -15.39 9.10 5.17
CA VAL A 67 -15.50 9.39 6.60
C VAL A 67 -14.40 8.66 7.37
N LEU A 68 -13.62 9.43 8.13
CA LEU A 68 -12.61 8.94 9.06
C LEU A 68 -13.04 9.26 10.48
N ARG A 69 -13.20 8.22 11.31
CA ARG A 69 -13.56 8.35 12.73
C ARG A 69 -14.82 9.22 12.99
N GLY A 70 -15.79 9.15 12.08
CA GLY A 70 -17.06 9.90 12.16
C GLY A 70 -17.01 11.32 11.58
N ILE A 71 -15.86 11.77 11.06
CA ILE A 71 -15.68 13.09 10.47
C ILE A 71 -15.52 12.95 8.95
N PRO A 72 -16.14 13.81 8.12
CA PRO A 72 -15.89 13.81 6.68
C PRO A 72 -14.40 13.93 6.36
N ASN A 73 -13.91 13.11 5.45
CA ASN A 73 -12.53 13.13 5.00
C ASN A 73 -12.39 14.13 3.82
N PRO A 74 -11.71 15.27 4.01
CA PRO A 74 -11.50 16.22 2.92
C PRO A 74 -10.41 15.76 1.93
N GLN A 75 -9.56 14.80 2.33
CA GLN A 75 -8.39 14.35 1.57
C GLN A 75 -8.65 12.97 0.96
N THR A 76 -9.66 12.87 0.12
CA THR A 76 -9.95 11.64 -0.62
C THR A 76 -9.17 11.56 -1.92
N ILE A 77 -9.01 10.33 -2.41
CA ILE A 77 -8.50 10.07 -3.75
C ILE A 77 -9.38 10.69 -4.84
N TRP A 78 -10.61 11.12 -4.54
CA TRP A 78 -11.52 11.77 -5.50
C TRP A 78 -11.21 13.25 -5.69
N ALA A 79 -10.82 13.91 -4.60
CA ALA A 79 -10.51 15.34 -4.58
C ALA A 79 -9.07 15.64 -5.03
N THR A 80 -8.19 14.64 -5.03
CA THR A 80 -6.76 14.81 -5.32
C THR A 80 -6.36 14.02 -6.58
N PRO A 81 -6.41 14.63 -7.78
CA PRO A 81 -6.01 13.95 -9.01
C PRO A 81 -4.50 13.64 -9.02
N PRO A 82 -4.08 12.51 -9.59
CA PRO A 82 -2.66 12.20 -9.79
C PRO A 82 -1.99 13.14 -10.80
N GLU A 83 -0.68 13.32 -10.64
CA GLU A 83 0.22 13.90 -11.64
C GLU A 83 0.96 12.79 -12.41
N GLU A 84 1.63 13.15 -13.52
CA GLU A 84 2.27 12.19 -14.44
C GLU A 84 3.16 11.17 -13.75
N ILE A 85 4.01 11.60 -12.82
CA ILE A 85 4.92 10.71 -12.06
C ILE A 85 4.19 9.55 -11.35
N HIS A 86 2.96 9.78 -10.87
CA HIS A 86 2.19 8.74 -10.20
C HIS A 86 1.69 7.69 -11.19
N TYR A 87 1.33 8.12 -12.40
CA TYR A 87 0.95 7.22 -13.47
C TYR A 87 2.15 6.41 -13.97
N GLU A 88 3.31 7.04 -14.15
CA GLU A 88 4.54 6.34 -14.54
C GLU A 88 4.89 5.22 -13.54
N ILE A 89 4.75 5.49 -12.25
CA ILE A 89 5.00 4.50 -11.19
C ILE A 89 3.90 3.42 -11.16
N ALA A 90 2.64 3.79 -11.39
CA ALA A 90 1.55 2.83 -11.49
C ALA A 90 1.76 1.87 -12.66
N ASP A 91 2.07 2.39 -13.85
CA ASP A 91 2.34 1.59 -15.05
C ASP A 91 3.56 0.67 -14.86
N TRP A 92 4.61 1.19 -14.22
CA TRP A 92 5.78 0.39 -13.84
C TRP A 92 5.41 -0.79 -12.94
N ALA A 93 4.61 -0.58 -11.88
CA ALA A 93 4.20 -1.64 -10.95
C ALA A 93 3.22 -2.64 -11.57
N LEU A 94 2.28 -2.16 -12.40
CA LEU A 94 1.33 -2.98 -13.15
C LEU A 94 2.03 -3.87 -14.18
N SER A 95 3.14 -3.40 -14.76
CA SER A 95 4.02 -4.17 -15.65
C SER A 95 4.81 -5.27 -14.93
N GLY A 96 4.61 -5.46 -13.62
CA GLY A 96 5.23 -6.53 -12.84
C GLY A 96 6.53 -6.12 -12.13
N ASN A 97 6.99 -4.89 -12.31
CA ASN A 97 8.19 -4.42 -11.64
C ASN A 97 7.95 -4.22 -10.14
N ARG A 98 9.03 -4.33 -9.37
CA ARG A 98 9.04 -4.24 -7.90
C ARG A 98 10.32 -3.56 -7.45
N LEU A 99 10.24 -2.80 -6.36
CA LEU A 99 11.43 -2.20 -5.77
C LEU A 99 12.13 -3.27 -4.93
N TYR A 100 13.35 -3.63 -5.32
CA TYR A 100 14.03 -4.83 -4.83
C TYR A 100 14.11 -4.92 -3.30
N ASN A 101 14.44 -3.81 -2.63
CA ASN A 101 14.60 -3.74 -1.18
C ASN A 101 13.29 -3.96 -0.39
N ILE A 102 12.12 -3.78 -1.02
CA ILE A 102 10.82 -3.99 -0.39
C ILE A 102 10.50 -5.47 -0.24
N GLY A 103 11.09 -6.33 -1.08
CA GLY A 103 10.87 -7.77 -1.03
C GLY A 103 9.37 -8.11 -1.09
N PHE A 104 8.93 -8.96 -0.17
CA PHE A 104 7.55 -9.43 -0.06
C PHE A 104 6.71 -8.59 0.91
N SER A 105 7.12 -7.35 1.20
CA SER A 105 6.44 -6.56 2.22
C SER A 105 4.96 -6.40 1.87
N LEU A 106 4.11 -6.66 2.85
CA LEU A 106 2.66 -6.53 2.74
C LEU A 106 2.15 -5.34 3.54
N TRP A 107 2.95 -4.78 4.44
CA TRP A 107 2.58 -3.62 5.23
C TRP A 107 3.67 -2.56 5.22
N TYR A 108 3.22 -1.33 5.42
CA TYR A 108 4.07 -0.19 5.72
C TYR A 108 3.33 0.79 6.61
N PHE A 109 4.06 1.63 7.31
CA PHE A 109 3.54 2.84 7.95
C PHE A 109 4.68 3.80 8.30
N ASN A 110 4.35 5.06 8.55
CA ASN A 110 5.27 6.04 9.13
C ASN A 110 5.21 5.93 10.66
N PRO A 111 6.28 5.54 11.37
CA PRO A 111 6.25 5.44 12.82
C PRO A 111 6.40 6.81 13.50
N PHE A 112 6.63 7.90 12.74
CA PHE A 112 6.89 9.26 13.22
C PHE A 112 8.05 9.36 14.22
N GLN A 113 8.97 8.39 14.17
CA GLN A 113 10.16 8.30 15.01
C GLN A 113 11.33 7.67 14.23
N PRO A 114 12.57 7.77 14.72
CA PRO A 114 13.75 7.26 14.01
C PRO A 114 13.81 5.73 13.90
N SER A 115 13.25 4.99 14.86
CA SER A 115 13.28 3.53 14.88
C SER A 115 11.98 2.90 14.39
N CYS A 116 12.10 1.87 13.56
CA CYS A 116 10.97 1.03 13.15
C CYS A 116 10.76 -0.06 14.22
N PRO A 117 9.52 -0.28 14.70
CA PRO A 117 9.26 -1.46 15.53
C PRO A 117 9.50 -2.72 14.71
N TYR A 118 9.97 -3.78 15.38
CA TYR A 118 10.30 -5.03 14.69
C TYR A 118 9.07 -5.79 14.20
N THR A 119 7.93 -5.63 14.87
CA THR A 119 6.70 -6.37 14.56
C THR A 119 5.59 -5.43 14.14
N PHE A 120 5.00 -5.68 12.98
CA PHE A 120 3.78 -5.04 12.51
C PHE A 120 3.11 -5.91 11.44
N PRO A 121 1.80 -6.22 11.53
CA PRO A 121 0.83 -5.76 12.52
C PRO A 121 1.07 -6.33 13.93
N ALA A 122 0.37 -5.80 14.94
CA ALA A 122 0.55 -6.18 16.36
C ALA A 122 0.27 -7.66 16.65
N ASN A 123 -0.42 -8.36 15.75
CA ASN A 123 -0.68 -9.80 15.84
C ASN A 123 0.53 -10.69 15.46
N GLY A 124 1.68 -10.10 15.10
CA GLY A 124 2.87 -10.86 14.73
C GLY A 124 2.92 -11.33 13.27
N SER A 125 1.93 -10.99 12.45
CA SER A 125 1.87 -11.43 11.05
C SER A 125 2.91 -10.78 10.15
N GLY A 126 3.61 -9.74 10.61
CA GLY A 126 4.70 -9.14 9.86
C GLY A 126 5.91 -8.75 10.70
N SER A 127 7.08 -8.86 10.07
CA SER A 127 8.39 -8.56 10.64
C SER A 127 9.10 -7.48 9.82
N PHE A 128 9.79 -6.57 10.50
CA PHE A 128 10.49 -5.45 9.89
C PHE A 128 11.48 -5.92 8.84
N GLN A 129 11.43 -5.30 7.66
CA GLN A 129 12.29 -5.60 6.53
C GLN A 129 13.25 -4.45 6.24
N VAL A 130 12.70 -3.27 5.98
CA VAL A 130 13.49 -2.11 5.54
C VAL A 130 12.77 -0.81 5.86
N ARG A 131 13.54 0.27 6.03
CA ARG A 131 13.02 1.63 6.03
C ARG A 131 13.36 2.30 4.70
N VAL A 132 12.35 2.86 4.04
CA VAL A 132 12.55 3.75 2.89
C VAL A 132 11.95 5.09 3.26
N ASN A 133 12.81 6.11 3.36
CA ASN A 133 12.43 7.45 3.80
C ASN A 133 11.70 7.44 5.15
N GLN A 134 10.43 7.81 5.19
CA GLN A 134 9.66 7.86 6.42
C GLN A 134 8.92 6.55 6.71
N HIS A 135 8.79 5.66 5.73
CA HIS A 135 8.07 4.40 5.88
C HIS A 135 8.94 3.22 6.28
N CYS A 136 8.44 2.47 7.27
CA CYS A 136 8.94 1.15 7.64
C CYS A 136 8.11 0.09 6.90
N PHE A 137 8.76 -0.88 6.28
CA PHE A 137 8.12 -1.94 5.48
C PHE A 137 8.29 -3.30 6.17
N TYR A 138 7.28 -4.16 6.04
CA TYR A 138 7.15 -5.40 6.81
C TYR A 138 6.80 -6.59 5.92
N ASN A 139 7.65 -7.63 5.96
CA ASN A 139 7.42 -8.91 5.31
C ASN A 139 6.45 -9.78 6.13
N PRO A 140 5.65 -10.64 5.49
CA PRO A 140 4.82 -11.62 6.19
C PRO A 140 5.67 -12.64 6.93
N THR A 141 5.26 -12.95 8.16
CA THR A 141 5.72 -14.12 8.90
C THR A 141 4.85 -15.32 8.55
N GLU A 142 5.19 -16.50 9.08
CA GLU A 142 4.37 -17.70 8.92
C GLU A 142 2.94 -17.52 9.48
N LEU A 143 2.76 -16.67 10.50
CA LEU A 143 1.44 -16.38 11.09
C LEU A 143 0.47 -15.76 10.09
N TYR A 144 0.96 -15.04 9.08
CA TYR A 144 0.10 -14.44 8.06
C TYR A 144 -0.73 -15.49 7.30
N SER A 145 -0.21 -16.72 7.15
CA SER A 145 -0.96 -17.81 6.51
C SER A 145 -2.24 -18.23 7.24
N GLN A 146 -2.41 -17.82 8.50
CA GLN A 146 -3.56 -18.13 9.35
C GLN A 146 -4.63 -17.02 9.34
N THR A 147 -4.49 -16.01 8.47
CA THR A 147 -5.39 -14.84 8.35
C THR A 147 -6.45 -14.98 7.25
#